data_AF-A0A1B7VE12-F1
#
_entry.id   AF-A0A1B7VE12-F1
#
_cell.length_a   1.000
_cell.length_b   1.000
_cell.length_c   1.000
_cell.angle_alpha   90.00
_cell.angle_beta   90.00
_cell.angle_gamma   90.00
#
_symmetry.space_group_name_H-M   'P 1'
#
loop_
_entity.id
_entity.type
_entity.pdbx_description
1 polymer ?
#
loop_
_entity_poly.entity_id
_entity_poly.type
_entity_poly.pdbx_seq_one_letter_code
_entity_poly.pdbx_strand_id
1 'polypeptide(L)'
;MKEKFTTLKELLAENNGEEPSYEELLDTKEWRDFRKLILKRDNHQCQKCHKKGNELAWEMKKDGINIYVRQSDEIEKKFLSEDLKYSSTHIELHVHHKYYIKDHYPWKYEDEALITVCMKCHEKIHETEEIPVYVNIDKEIKLLTRKCAKCNGRGYIKEYKHYERGRCFSCDRKGYIILK
;
A
#
# COMPACT_ATOMS: atom_id res chain seq x y z
N MET A 1 4.97 -19.79 -13.96
CA MET A 1 3.90 -19.06 -14.68
C MET A 1 4.14 -17.58 -14.49
N LYS A 2 4.24 -16.78 -15.57
CA LYS A 2 4.23 -15.31 -15.42
C LYS A 2 2.80 -14.93 -15.02
N GLU A 3 2.60 -14.47 -13.79
CA GLU A 3 1.32 -13.93 -13.35
C GLU A 3 0.88 -12.84 -14.36
N LYS A 4 -0.25 -13.07 -15.01
CA LYS A 4 -0.86 -12.13 -15.94
C LYS A 4 -1.66 -11.14 -15.10
N PHE A 5 -1.25 -9.88 -15.09
CA PHE A 5 -1.95 -8.81 -14.38
C PHE A 5 -2.74 -7.98 -15.38
N THR A 6 -3.97 -7.63 -15.01
CA THR A 6 -4.83 -6.76 -15.79
C THR A 6 -4.21 -5.37 -15.90
N THR A 7 -4.08 -4.88 -17.12
CA THR A 7 -3.68 -3.49 -17.43
C THR A 7 -4.88 -2.57 -17.31
N LEU A 8 -4.67 -1.25 -17.16
CA LEU A 8 -5.78 -0.28 -17.20
C LEU A 8 -6.60 -0.43 -18.49
N LYS A 9 -5.93 -0.68 -19.62
CA LYS A 9 -6.61 -0.86 -20.91
C LYS A 9 -7.54 -2.07 -20.90
N GLU A 10 -7.11 -3.19 -20.33
CA GLU A 10 -7.94 -4.39 -20.20
C GLU A 10 -9.09 -4.16 -19.21
N LEU A 11 -8.82 -3.53 -18.06
CA LEU A 11 -9.83 -3.19 -17.06
C LEU A 11 -10.95 -2.30 -17.63
N LEU A 12 -10.60 -1.28 -18.41
CA LEU A 12 -11.57 -0.41 -19.07
C LEU A 12 -12.40 -1.14 -20.13
N ALA A 13 -11.81 -2.12 -20.81
CA ALA A 13 -12.51 -2.94 -21.80
C ALA A 13 -13.49 -3.91 -21.13
N GLU A 14 -13.16 -4.45 -19.95
CA GLU A 14 -14.01 -5.34 -19.14
C GLU A 14 -15.18 -4.58 -18.50
N ASN A 15 -14.96 -3.32 -18.07
CA ASN A 15 -15.97 -2.48 -17.44
C ASN A 15 -16.91 -1.77 -18.45
N ASN A 16 -16.99 -2.22 -19.71
CA ASN A 16 -17.86 -1.66 -20.76
C ASN A 16 -17.76 -0.12 -20.93
N GLY A 17 -16.60 0.47 -20.60
CA GLY A 17 -16.38 1.92 -20.67
C GLY A 17 -16.80 2.71 -19.42
N GLU A 18 -17.26 2.06 -18.34
CA GLU A 18 -17.42 2.71 -17.03
C GLU A 18 -16.06 3.00 -16.39
N GLU A 19 -15.97 4.12 -15.67
CA GLU A 19 -14.74 4.54 -15.00
C GLU A 19 -14.44 3.59 -13.83
N PRO A 20 -13.23 2.98 -13.77
CA PRO A 20 -12.88 2.08 -12.68
C PRO A 20 -12.84 2.81 -11.34
N SER A 21 -13.24 2.13 -10.29
CA SER A 21 -13.00 2.57 -8.93
C SER A 21 -11.50 2.76 -8.67
N TYR A 22 -11.16 3.67 -7.76
CA TYR A 22 -9.76 3.93 -7.39
C TYR A 22 -9.04 2.66 -6.95
N GLU A 23 -9.78 1.69 -6.41
CA GLU A 23 -9.25 0.45 -5.90
C GLU A 23 -9.04 -0.62 -6.97
N GLU A 24 -9.87 -0.69 -8.01
CA GLU A 24 -9.54 -1.48 -9.19
C GLU A 24 -8.24 -0.99 -9.83
N LEU A 25 -7.99 0.33 -9.81
CA LEU A 25 -6.72 0.90 -10.24
C LEU A 25 -5.53 0.37 -9.40
N LEU A 26 -5.72 0.10 -8.10
CA LEU A 26 -4.67 -0.48 -7.23
C LEU A 26 -4.38 -1.96 -7.55
N ASP A 27 -5.22 -2.65 -8.32
CA ASP A 27 -4.96 -4.02 -8.77
C ASP A 27 -4.29 -4.07 -10.16
N THR A 28 -4.14 -2.92 -10.82
CA THR A 28 -3.56 -2.85 -12.17
C THR A 28 -2.05 -3.05 -12.19
N LYS A 29 -1.54 -3.47 -13.36
CA LYS A 29 -0.09 -3.54 -13.63
C LYS A 29 0.59 -2.19 -13.42
N GLU A 30 -0.06 -1.09 -13.78
CA GLU A 30 0.42 0.29 -13.67
C GLU A 30 0.72 0.66 -12.22
N TRP A 31 -0.23 0.44 -11.30
CA TRP A 31 0.01 0.66 -9.88
C TRP A 31 1.09 -0.29 -9.35
N ARG A 32 1.06 -1.57 -9.73
CA ARG A 32 2.05 -2.54 -9.26
C ARG A 32 3.48 -2.15 -9.64
N ASP A 33 3.69 -1.69 -10.88
CA ASP A 33 5.00 -1.30 -11.35
C ASP A 33 5.44 0.03 -10.70
N PHE A 34 4.53 0.99 -10.54
CA PHE A 34 4.80 2.22 -9.80
C PHE A 34 5.13 1.95 -8.31
N ARG A 35 4.37 1.08 -7.64
CA ARG A 35 4.63 0.63 -6.26
C ARG A 35 6.04 0.08 -6.12
N LYS A 36 6.55 -0.68 -7.10
CA LYS A 36 7.94 -1.20 -7.07
C LYS A 36 8.96 -0.07 -7.12
N LEU A 37 8.70 1.00 -7.86
CA LEU A 37 9.58 2.17 -7.92
C LEU A 37 9.66 2.86 -6.56
N ILE A 38 8.51 3.08 -5.91
CA ILE A 38 8.45 3.70 -4.58
C ILE A 38 9.15 2.83 -3.52
N LEU A 39 8.91 1.50 -3.53
CA LEU A 39 9.62 0.59 -2.63
C LEU A 39 11.14 0.62 -2.87
N LYS A 40 11.58 0.66 -4.13
CA LYS A 40 13.00 0.74 -4.47
C LYS A 40 13.61 2.07 -3.99
N ARG A 41 12.94 3.20 -4.22
CA ARG A 41 13.33 4.52 -3.72
C ARG A 41 13.52 4.51 -2.21
N ASP A 42 12.59 3.90 -1.49
CA ASP A 42 12.58 3.80 -0.04
C ASP A 42 13.43 2.61 0.48
N ASN A 43 14.27 2.04 -0.38
CA ASN A 43 15.19 0.93 -0.07
C ASN A 43 14.51 -0.27 0.60
N HIS A 44 13.29 -0.61 0.20
CA HIS A 44 12.46 -1.67 0.78
C HIS A 44 12.41 -1.58 2.32
N GLN A 45 12.29 -0.36 2.83
CA GLN A 45 12.34 -0.05 4.24
C GLN A 45 11.17 0.84 4.63
N CYS A 46 10.54 0.55 5.77
CA CYS A 46 9.57 1.44 6.36
C CYS A 46 10.24 2.77 6.73
N GLN A 47 9.74 3.88 6.18
CA GLN A 47 10.31 5.21 6.39
C GLN A 47 9.97 5.82 7.75
N LYS A 48 9.14 5.15 8.57
CA LYS A 48 8.79 5.58 9.94
C LYS A 48 9.52 4.79 11.02
N CYS A 49 9.77 3.49 10.84
CA CYS A 49 10.40 2.64 11.85
C CYS A 49 11.68 1.93 11.38
N HIS A 50 12.10 2.17 10.14
CA HIS A 50 13.32 1.65 9.53
C HIS A 50 13.41 0.11 9.43
N LYS A 51 12.31 -0.60 9.66
CA LYS A 51 12.26 -2.04 9.43
C LYS A 51 12.22 -2.35 7.94
N LYS A 52 13.05 -3.31 7.52
CA LYS A 52 13.08 -3.83 6.14
C LYS A 52 11.93 -4.78 5.89
N GLY A 53 11.34 -4.69 4.70
CA GLY A 53 10.32 -5.63 4.24
C GLY A 53 10.88 -7.04 4.10
N ASN A 54 10.04 -8.04 4.37
CA ASN A 54 10.36 -9.44 4.16
C ASN A 54 9.16 -10.21 3.60
N GLU A 55 8.30 -9.52 2.84
CA GLU A 55 7.11 -10.08 2.20
C GLU A 55 7.41 -11.23 1.22
N LEU A 56 8.62 -11.29 0.67
CA LEU A 56 9.09 -12.35 -0.22
C LEU A 56 10.01 -13.36 0.49
N ALA A 57 10.14 -13.28 1.81
CA ALA A 57 11.03 -14.16 2.57
C ALA A 57 10.49 -15.59 2.64
N TRP A 58 11.42 -16.55 2.71
CA TRP A 58 11.09 -17.93 3.02
C TRP A 58 10.67 -18.03 4.48
N GLU A 59 9.53 -18.64 4.75
CA GLU A 59 9.08 -18.96 6.11
C GLU A 59 9.59 -20.34 6.51
N MET A 60 10.31 -20.40 7.64
CA MET A 60 10.77 -21.62 8.27
C MET A 60 10.17 -21.73 9.67
N LYS A 61 9.77 -22.93 10.10
CA LYS A 61 9.36 -23.18 11.48
C LYS A 61 10.49 -23.84 12.23
N LYS A 62 10.92 -23.25 13.34
CA LYS A 62 11.91 -23.83 14.26
C LYS A 62 11.39 -23.70 15.68
N ASP A 63 11.22 -24.83 16.36
CA ASP A 63 10.74 -24.90 17.75
C ASP A 63 9.43 -24.13 17.98
N GLY A 64 8.51 -24.18 17.01
CA GLY A 64 7.22 -23.47 17.06
C GLY A 64 7.29 -21.97 16.72
N ILE A 65 8.48 -21.44 16.40
CA ILE A 65 8.69 -20.04 16.02
C ILE A 65 8.80 -19.95 14.49
N ASN A 66 8.07 -18.99 13.91
CA ASN A 66 8.21 -18.63 12.51
C ASN A 66 9.46 -17.75 12.32
N ILE A 67 10.33 -18.17 11.41
CA ILE A 67 11.55 -17.47 11.01
C ILE A 67 11.43 -17.10 9.54
N TYR A 68 11.48 -15.81 9.25
CA TYR A 68 11.45 -15.24 7.91
C TYR A 68 12.88 -14.98 7.46
N VAL A 69 13.29 -15.66 6.38
CA VAL A 69 14.63 -15.57 5.81
C VAL A 69 14.58 -14.83 4.49
N ARG A 70 15.23 -13.67 4.43
CA ARG A 70 15.41 -12.91 3.18
C ARG A 70 16.87 -12.83 2.79
N GLN A 71 17.13 -12.58 1.51
CA GLN A 71 18.47 -12.23 1.06
C GLN A 71 18.83 -10.80 1.49
N SER A 72 20.09 -10.59 1.81
CA SER A 72 20.67 -9.26 1.98
C SER A 72 20.58 -8.47 0.67
N ASP A 73 20.23 -7.19 0.78
CA ASP A 73 20.20 -6.31 -0.39
C ASP A 73 21.62 -5.89 -0.83
N GLU A 74 21.73 -5.24 -1.99
CA GLU A 74 23.03 -4.83 -2.55
C GLU A 74 23.80 -3.87 -1.64
N ILE A 75 23.11 -3.08 -0.82
CA ILE A 75 23.73 -2.14 0.11
C ILE A 75 24.23 -2.93 1.32
N GLU A 76 23.39 -3.79 1.90
CA GLU A 76 23.75 -4.66 3.02
C GLU A 76 24.96 -5.54 2.69
N LYS A 77 25.01 -6.11 1.48
CA LYS A 77 26.14 -6.91 0.99
C LYS A 77 27.46 -6.14 0.88
N LYS A 78 27.42 -4.81 0.76
CA LYS A 78 28.65 -3.98 0.76
C LYS A 78 29.26 -3.83 2.15
N PHE A 79 28.47 -3.97 3.20
CA PHE A 79 28.87 -3.69 4.58
C PHE A 79 28.86 -4.92 5.50
N LEU A 80 28.16 -5.99 5.13
CA LEU A 80 27.96 -7.20 5.92
C LEU A 80 28.41 -8.42 5.12
N SER A 81 29.11 -9.36 5.76
CA SER A 81 29.53 -10.63 5.16
C SER A 81 28.42 -11.69 5.11
N GLU A 82 27.21 -11.36 5.56
CA GLU A 82 26.08 -12.28 5.63
C GLU A 82 25.14 -12.11 4.43
N ASP A 83 24.93 -13.20 3.68
CA ASP A 83 24.01 -13.22 2.55
C ASP A 83 22.53 -13.32 2.94
N LEU A 84 22.24 -13.78 4.16
CA LEU A 84 20.89 -14.06 4.64
C LEU A 84 20.57 -13.28 5.91
N LYS A 85 19.34 -12.78 5.99
CA LYS A 85 18.79 -12.09 7.16
C LYS A 85 17.59 -12.85 7.69
N TYR A 86 17.60 -13.08 9.00
CA TYR A 86 16.59 -13.82 9.73
C TYR A 86 15.76 -12.85 10.58
N SER A 87 14.45 -13.03 10.60
CA SER A 87 13.53 -12.27 11.44
C SER A 87 12.47 -13.21 12.02
N SER A 88 12.13 -13.05 13.29
CA SER A 88 10.98 -13.72 13.90
C SER A 88 9.64 -13.05 13.57
N THR A 89 9.67 -11.95 12.81
CA THR A 89 8.48 -11.17 12.46
C THR A 89 8.35 -10.99 10.96
N HIS A 90 7.12 -11.18 10.45
CA HIS A 90 6.77 -10.83 9.09
C HIS A 90 6.49 -9.33 8.99
N ILE A 91 7.07 -8.69 7.99
CA ILE A 91 7.03 -7.25 7.77
C ILE A 91 6.63 -7.04 6.32
N GLU A 92 5.33 -6.80 6.13
CA GLU A 92 4.77 -6.38 4.87
C GLU A 92 4.85 -4.86 4.75
N LEU A 93 5.38 -4.38 3.62
CA LEU A 93 5.45 -2.96 3.29
C LEU A 93 4.27 -2.54 2.42
N HIS A 94 3.76 -1.34 2.69
CA HIS A 94 2.70 -0.69 1.93
C HIS A 94 3.21 0.66 1.45
N VAL A 95 2.75 1.07 0.28
CA VAL A 95 2.91 2.45 -0.20
C VAL A 95 1.67 3.20 0.22
N HIS A 96 1.87 4.22 1.06
CA HIS A 96 0.81 5.05 1.61
C HIS A 96 0.78 6.41 0.91
N HIS A 97 -0.38 6.81 0.41
CA HIS A 97 -0.63 8.17 -0.08
C HIS A 97 -0.79 9.13 1.09
N LYS A 98 0.02 10.20 1.13
CA LYS A 98 -0.06 11.26 2.15
C LYS A 98 -1.26 12.19 1.94
N TYR A 99 -1.83 12.18 0.75
CA TYR A 99 -3.07 12.87 0.38
C TYR A 99 -3.67 12.20 -0.86
N TYR A 100 -4.95 12.44 -1.09
CA TYR A 100 -5.64 12.03 -2.31
C TYR A 100 -6.07 13.25 -3.14
N ILE A 101 -6.10 13.09 -4.45
CA ILE A 101 -6.73 14.01 -5.41
C ILE A 101 -7.92 13.25 -6.01
N LYS A 102 -9.08 13.90 -6.06
CA LYS A 102 -10.30 13.33 -6.63
C LYS A 102 -10.08 12.92 -8.09
N ASP A 103 -10.58 11.75 -8.48
CA ASP A 103 -10.54 11.22 -9.85
C ASP A 103 -9.11 11.13 -10.44
N HIS A 104 -8.10 11.03 -9.57
CA HIS A 104 -6.69 10.91 -9.96
C HIS A 104 -6.19 9.49 -9.85
N TYR A 105 -5.37 9.03 -10.80
CA TYR A 105 -4.88 7.66 -10.78
C TYR A 105 -3.78 7.45 -9.72
N PRO A 106 -3.74 6.30 -9.02
CA PRO A 106 -2.80 6.04 -7.93
C PRO A 106 -1.31 6.24 -8.29
N TRP A 107 -0.94 6.01 -9.56
CA TRP A 107 0.43 6.14 -10.08
C TRP A 107 0.75 7.48 -10.75
N LYS A 108 -0.19 8.43 -10.76
CA LYS A 108 0.02 9.78 -11.32
C LYS A 108 0.39 10.82 -10.26
N TYR A 109 0.67 10.39 -9.03
CA TYR A 109 1.12 11.27 -7.95
C TYR A 109 2.63 11.51 -8.07
N GLU A 110 3.05 12.69 -7.63
CA GLU A 110 4.47 12.95 -7.36
C GLU A 110 4.99 11.97 -6.30
N ASP A 111 6.27 11.60 -6.40
CA ASP A 111 6.91 10.67 -5.50
C ASP A 111 6.77 11.11 -4.04
N GLU A 112 6.88 12.41 -3.76
CA GLU A 112 6.79 13.02 -2.44
C GLU A 112 5.41 12.82 -1.80
N ALA A 113 4.36 12.59 -2.59
CA ALA A 113 3.02 12.28 -2.10
C ALA A 113 2.91 10.88 -1.51
N LEU A 114 3.95 10.05 -1.64
CA LEU A 114 3.94 8.64 -1.28
C LEU A 114 5.04 8.30 -0.29
N ILE A 115 4.76 7.39 0.62
CA ILE A 115 5.72 6.91 1.60
C ILE A 115 5.59 5.39 1.80
N THR A 116 6.71 4.69 1.81
CA THR A 116 6.75 3.27 2.18
C THR A 116 6.69 3.11 3.68
N VAL A 117 5.70 2.38 4.18
CA VAL A 117 5.52 2.09 5.61
C VAL A 117 5.11 0.64 5.84
N CYS A 118 5.52 0.04 6.95
CA CYS A 118 5.00 -1.28 7.35
C CYS A 118 3.55 -1.16 7.85
N MET A 119 2.80 -2.28 7.88
CA MET A 119 1.40 -2.27 8.33
C MET A 119 1.18 -1.55 9.67
N LYS A 120 2.02 -1.80 10.69
CA LYS A 120 1.90 -1.13 12.00
C LYS A 120 2.04 0.40 11.91
N CYS A 121 2.98 0.88 11.08
CA CYS A 121 3.15 2.31 10.87
C CYS A 121 2.02 2.89 10.01
N HIS A 122 1.52 2.14 9.03
CA HIS A 122 0.35 2.52 8.23
C HIS A 122 -0.89 2.73 9.10
N GLU A 123 -1.18 1.78 10.00
CA GLU A 123 -2.30 1.89 10.95
C GLU A 123 -2.14 3.11 11.85
N LYS A 124 -0.93 3.30 12.41
CA LYS A 124 -0.63 4.47 13.25
C LYS A 124 -0.87 5.79 12.52
N ILE A 125 -0.49 5.89 11.24
CA ILE A 125 -0.75 7.10 10.45
C ILE A 125 -2.26 7.38 10.41
N HIS A 126 -3.09 6.39 10.08
CA HIS A 126 -4.55 6.58 10.03
C HIS A 126 -5.19 6.81 11.41
N GLU A 127 -4.53 6.40 12.50
CA GLU A 127 -4.94 6.70 13.87
C GLU A 127 -4.62 8.15 14.26
N THR A 128 -3.44 8.65 13.90
CA THR A 128 -2.90 9.91 14.44
C THR A 128 -2.90 11.09 13.46
N GLU A 129 -2.99 10.83 12.17
CA GLU A 129 -2.89 11.82 11.10
C GLU A 129 -4.19 11.86 10.29
N GLU A 130 -4.54 13.02 9.75
CA GLU A 130 -5.61 13.17 8.76
C GLU A 130 -5.00 13.05 7.36
N ILE A 131 -5.61 12.24 6.49
CA ILE A 131 -5.22 12.16 5.07
C ILE A 131 -6.15 13.06 4.26
N PRO A 132 -5.71 14.26 3.84
CA PRO A 132 -6.56 15.20 3.14
C PRO A 132 -6.90 14.69 1.73
N VAL A 133 -8.09 15.07 1.26
CA VAL A 133 -8.54 14.81 -0.11
C VAL A 133 -8.74 16.16 -0.79
N TYR A 134 -8.15 16.36 -1.96
CA TYR A 134 -8.22 17.60 -2.72
C TYR A 134 -9.05 17.42 -3.99
N VAL A 135 -9.65 18.50 -4.48
CA VAL A 135 -10.44 18.50 -5.71
C VAL A 135 -9.55 18.32 -6.94
N ASN A 136 -8.37 18.94 -6.95
CA ASN A 136 -7.45 18.97 -8.08
C ASN A 136 -5.98 18.85 -7.63
N ILE A 137 -5.08 18.77 -8.62
CA ILE A 137 -3.65 18.60 -8.40
C ILE A 137 -2.97 19.83 -7.76
N ASP A 138 -3.55 21.02 -7.93
CA ASP A 138 -3.06 22.27 -7.35
C ASP A 138 -3.25 22.30 -5.83
N LYS A 139 -4.08 21.40 -5.28
CA LYS A 139 -4.36 21.25 -3.83
C LYS A 139 -4.94 22.51 -3.19
N GLU A 140 -5.57 23.38 -3.98
CA GLU A 140 -6.18 24.64 -3.50
C GLU A 140 -7.46 24.40 -2.70
N ILE A 141 -8.25 23.38 -3.10
CA ILE A 141 -9.54 23.08 -2.51
C ILE A 141 -9.50 21.70 -1.85
N LYS A 142 -9.50 21.69 -0.52
CA LYS A 142 -9.67 20.47 0.29
C LYS A 142 -11.15 20.10 0.37
N LEU A 143 -11.49 18.86 0.02
CA LEU A 143 -12.83 18.30 0.24
C LEU A 143 -13.07 18.12 1.73
N LEU A 144 -14.27 18.51 2.19
CA LEU A 144 -14.72 18.22 3.53
C LEU A 144 -15.02 16.72 3.63
N THR A 145 -14.12 15.99 4.30
CA THR A 145 -14.27 14.55 4.51
C THR A 145 -14.15 14.22 5.99
N ARG A 146 -14.77 13.11 6.39
CA ARG A 146 -14.47 12.48 7.68
C ARG A 146 -13.89 11.11 7.46
N LYS A 147 -13.02 10.69 8.37
CA LYS A 147 -12.52 9.32 8.43
C LYS A 147 -13.69 8.32 8.57
N CYS A 148 -13.61 7.21 7.85
CA CYS A 148 -14.59 6.13 8.00
C CYS A 148 -14.47 5.50 9.38
N ALA A 149 -15.54 5.55 10.16
CA ALA A 149 -15.56 5.01 11.53
C ALA A 149 -15.34 3.49 11.56
N LYS A 150 -15.74 2.75 10.51
CA LYS A 150 -15.66 1.28 10.50
C LYS A 150 -14.24 0.75 10.25
N CYS A 151 -13.53 1.32 9.27
CA CYS A 151 -12.15 0.90 8.97
C CYS A 151 -11.09 1.81 9.59
N ASN A 152 -11.49 2.91 10.24
CA ASN A 152 -10.60 3.93 10.77
C ASN A 152 -9.62 4.44 9.70
N GLY A 153 -10.13 4.89 8.54
CA GLY A 153 -9.28 5.48 7.49
C GLY A 153 -8.62 4.49 6.54
N ARG A 154 -8.55 3.21 6.91
CA ARG A 154 -7.74 2.22 6.19
C ARG A 154 -8.34 1.75 4.86
N GLY A 155 -9.66 1.91 4.66
CA GLY A 155 -10.37 1.29 3.54
C GLY A 155 -10.51 -0.24 3.61
N TYR A 156 -9.79 -0.87 4.52
CA TYR A 156 -9.64 -2.31 4.65
C TYR A 156 -9.92 -2.77 6.09
N ILE A 157 -10.49 -3.96 6.24
CA ILE A 157 -10.79 -4.63 7.50
C ILE A 157 -10.14 -6.01 7.46
N LYS A 158 -9.19 -6.26 8.35
CA LYS A 158 -8.33 -7.47 8.33
C LYS A 158 -9.13 -8.75 8.53
N GLU A 159 -10.15 -8.70 9.36
CA GLU A 159 -11.06 -9.81 9.67
C GLU A 159 -11.76 -10.33 8.41
N TYR A 160 -11.97 -9.46 7.42
CA TYR A 160 -12.58 -9.80 6.15
C TYR A 160 -11.56 -10.08 5.04
N LYS A 161 -10.26 -10.26 5.34
CA LYS A 161 -9.22 -10.49 4.30
C LYS A 161 -9.60 -11.58 3.27
N HIS A 162 -10.28 -12.63 3.72
CA HIS A 162 -10.71 -13.78 2.92
C HIS A 162 -11.98 -13.53 2.08
N TYR A 163 -12.69 -12.44 2.31
CA TYR A 163 -13.93 -12.08 1.63
C TYR A 163 -13.80 -10.69 1.02
N GLU A 164 -14.02 -10.57 -0.30
CA GLU A 164 -13.88 -9.27 -1.01
C GLU A 164 -12.53 -8.58 -0.72
N ARG A 165 -11.46 -9.37 -0.49
CA ARG A 165 -10.11 -8.88 -0.14
C ARG A 165 -10.12 -7.89 1.04
N GLY A 166 -10.99 -8.08 2.03
CA GLY A 166 -11.08 -7.23 3.22
C GLY A 166 -11.68 -5.85 2.99
N ARG A 167 -12.50 -5.66 1.95
CA ARG A 167 -13.24 -4.42 1.66
C ARG A 167 -13.90 -3.84 2.91
N CYS A 168 -13.68 -2.55 3.20
CA CYS A 168 -14.59 -1.82 4.07
C CYS A 168 -15.83 -1.38 3.29
N PHE A 169 -16.94 -2.11 3.46
CA PHE A 169 -18.20 -1.81 2.78
C PHE A 169 -18.80 -0.44 3.15
N SER A 170 -18.45 0.12 4.32
CA SER A 170 -19.03 1.39 4.79
C SER A 170 -18.49 2.62 4.09
N CYS A 171 -17.23 2.61 3.66
CA CYS A 171 -16.63 3.70 2.89
C CYS A 171 -16.27 3.28 1.46
N ASP A 172 -16.68 2.07 1.10
CA ASP A 172 -16.29 1.42 -0.13
C ASP A 172 -14.79 1.53 -0.44
N ARG A 173 -13.96 1.02 0.48
CA ARG A 173 -12.49 1.06 0.42
C ARG A 173 -11.79 2.45 0.42
N LYS A 174 -12.52 3.55 0.25
CA LYS A 174 -11.93 4.90 0.24
C LYS A 174 -11.25 5.29 1.55
N GLY A 175 -11.69 4.74 2.67
CA GLY A 175 -11.21 5.09 4.00
C GLY A 175 -11.83 6.38 4.57
N TYR A 176 -12.48 7.20 3.74
CA TYR A 176 -13.16 8.43 4.13
C TYR A 176 -14.58 8.51 3.58
N ILE A 177 -15.37 9.44 4.12
CA ILE A 177 -16.73 9.79 3.68
C ILE A 177 -16.75 11.28 3.37
N ILE A 178 -17.18 11.66 2.17
CA ILE A 178 -17.39 13.06 1.79
C ILE A 178 -18.62 13.58 2.55
N LEU A 179 -18.45 14.71 3.21
CA LEU A 179 -19.53 15.42 3.89
C LEU A 179 -20.15 16.40 2.88
N LYS A 180 -21.48 16.37 2.77
CA LYS A 180 -22.26 17.32 1.97
C LYS A 180 -22.58 18.56 2.79
#